data_AF-A0A1A0H241-F1
#
_entry.id   AF-A0A1A0H241-F1
#
_cell.length_a   1.000
_cell.length_b   1.000
_cell.length_c   1.000
_cell.angle_alpha   90.00
_cell.angle_beta   90.00
_cell.angle_gamma   90.00
#
_symmetry.space_group_name_H-M   'P 1'
#
loop_
_entity.id
_entity.type
_entity.pdbx_description
1 polymer ?
#
loop_
_entity_poly.entity_id
_entity_poly.type
_entity_poly.pdbx_seq_one_letter_code
_entity_poly.pdbx_strand_id
1 'polypeptide(L)'
;MLWIILFLVSLAHGLLVAQKPIHKVSTKTHDAKLVSTMLYGFYSEAYNLRDNANQHYILNFGSIALQYTSDPYCVEKSNIRYFIKSFSLVHHEYPASPCSLNLNTRFAEVVEPSPSFHVSVHGTLNRLSSELLQKSETYIKDLPDFDFHFYDFTDLNYDLQCESGYHQLMQVIFQEKVLQVNLQVLVTVPEQCTFNKLNPEFLTVFEAAKAVVHIPLSGIFYCQSGKTASCKKTVANTKNPRLKLYE
;
A
#
# COMPACT_ATOMS: atom_id res chain seq x y z
N MET A 1 -39.05 30.36 -30.39
CA MET A 1 -38.32 29.11 -30.15
C MET A 1 -36.83 29.41 -30.25
N LEU A 2 -36.16 29.60 -29.11
CA LEU A 2 -34.70 29.69 -29.05
C LEU A 2 -34.27 28.92 -27.79
N TRP A 3 -33.99 27.64 -27.98
CA TRP A 3 -33.36 26.79 -26.99
C TRP A 3 -31.85 27.03 -27.09
N ILE A 4 -31.27 27.72 -26.12
CA ILE A 4 -29.83 27.69 -25.90
C ILE A 4 -29.61 27.00 -24.56
N ILE A 5 -29.10 25.79 -24.71
CA ILE A 5 -28.67 24.84 -23.70
C ILE A 5 -27.63 25.53 -22.82
N LEU A 6 -28.01 25.85 -21.57
CA LEU A 6 -27.05 26.13 -20.51
C LEU A 6 -26.29 24.82 -20.25
N PHE A 7 -25.08 24.76 -20.81
CA PHE A 7 -24.08 23.78 -20.46
C PHE A 7 -23.79 23.88 -18.96
N LEU A 8 -24.33 22.92 -18.20
CA LEU A 8 -23.82 22.51 -16.90
C LEU A 8 -22.37 22.07 -17.09
N VAL A 9 -21.44 23.01 -16.92
CA VAL A 9 -20.04 22.69 -16.70
C VAL A 9 -19.98 22.00 -15.34
N SER A 10 -19.92 20.67 -15.35
CA SER A 10 -19.50 19.90 -14.19
C SER A 10 -18.09 20.34 -13.84
N LEU A 11 -17.97 21.21 -12.83
CA LEU A 11 -16.71 21.49 -12.15
C LEU A 11 -16.22 20.18 -11.53
N ALA A 12 -15.48 19.41 -12.31
CA ALA A 12 -14.56 18.42 -11.78
C ALA A 12 -13.53 19.20 -10.97
N HIS A 13 -13.73 19.23 -9.65
CA HIS A 13 -12.74 19.71 -8.70
C HIS A 13 -11.61 18.69 -8.69
N GLY A 14 -10.77 18.73 -9.73
CA GLY A 14 -9.43 18.17 -9.66
C GLY A 14 -8.67 19.01 -8.65
N LEU A 15 -8.63 18.57 -7.40
CA LEU A 15 -7.80 19.18 -6.37
C LEU A 15 -6.37 19.18 -6.91
N LEU A 16 -5.86 20.37 -7.24
CA LEU A 16 -4.47 20.57 -7.65
C LEU A 16 -3.60 20.27 -6.43
N VAL A 17 -3.29 18.99 -6.24
CA VAL A 17 -2.34 18.51 -5.24
C VAL A 17 -1.03 19.26 -5.48
N ALA A 18 -0.63 20.07 -4.50
CA ALA A 18 0.52 20.96 -4.60
C ALA A 18 1.77 20.22 -5.13
N GLN A 19 2.44 20.80 -6.12
CA GLN A 19 3.64 20.27 -6.79
C GLN A 19 4.89 20.20 -5.89
N LYS A 20 4.75 20.23 -4.57
CA LYS A 20 5.86 20.16 -3.61
C LYS A 20 6.07 18.70 -3.19
N PRO A 21 7.32 18.22 -3.12
CA PRO A 21 7.58 16.88 -2.61
C PRO A 21 7.16 16.78 -1.14
N ILE A 22 6.44 15.73 -0.78
CA ILE A 22 6.08 15.42 0.61
C ILE A 22 7.27 14.88 1.39
N HIS A 23 8.24 14.28 0.70
CA HIS A 23 9.43 13.70 1.30
C HIS A 23 10.62 13.74 0.34
N LYS A 24 11.83 13.91 0.88
CA LYS A 24 13.08 13.91 0.15
C LYS A 24 14.13 13.06 0.87
N VAL A 25 14.58 12.01 0.18
CA VAL A 25 15.71 11.17 0.61
C VAL A 25 17.00 11.67 -0.06
N SER A 26 18.02 11.91 0.74
CA SER A 26 19.37 12.30 0.32
C SER A 26 20.35 12.04 1.47
N THR A 27 21.66 12.12 1.23
CA THR A 27 22.67 11.94 2.29
C THR A 27 22.58 12.97 3.42
N LYS A 28 21.87 14.09 3.18
CA LYS A 28 21.57 15.10 4.22
C LYS A 28 20.48 14.65 5.20
N THR A 29 19.60 13.74 4.78
CA THR A 29 18.45 13.27 5.59
C THR A 29 18.58 11.81 6.00
N HIS A 30 19.39 11.03 5.29
CA HIS A 30 19.53 9.59 5.42
C HIS A 30 20.99 9.15 5.28
N ASP A 31 21.31 7.97 5.80
CA ASP A 31 22.64 7.37 5.67
C ASP A 31 23.01 7.14 4.19
N ALA A 32 24.27 7.39 3.83
CA ALA A 32 24.78 7.23 2.47
C ALA A 32 24.60 5.80 1.93
N LYS A 33 24.71 4.78 2.77
CA LYS A 33 24.47 3.37 2.41
C LYS A 33 23.04 3.14 1.95
N LEU A 34 22.05 3.73 2.63
CA LEU A 34 20.65 3.63 2.22
C LEU A 34 20.45 4.32 0.86
N VAL A 35 20.96 5.54 0.71
CA VAL A 35 20.84 6.30 -0.55
C VAL A 35 21.50 5.55 -1.70
N SER A 36 22.70 5.02 -1.50
CA SER A 36 23.43 4.18 -2.46
C SER A 36 22.62 2.94 -2.86
N THR A 37 22.05 2.23 -1.88
CA THR A 37 21.21 1.03 -2.12
C THR A 37 19.96 1.39 -2.95
N MET A 38 19.30 2.50 -2.63
CA MET A 38 18.13 2.96 -3.39
C MET A 38 18.52 3.37 -4.81
N LEU A 39 19.60 4.12 -4.99
CA LEU A 39 20.10 4.51 -6.32
C LEU A 39 20.42 3.30 -7.18
N TYR A 40 21.04 2.26 -6.61
CA TYR A 40 21.29 1.00 -7.33
C TYR A 40 19.98 0.38 -7.83
N GLY A 41 18.96 0.34 -6.98
CA GLY A 41 17.61 -0.10 -7.35
C GLY A 41 17.03 0.69 -8.50
N PHE A 42 17.11 2.03 -8.46
CA PHE A 42 16.60 2.89 -9.53
C PHE A 42 17.38 2.78 -10.83
N TYR A 43 18.70 2.60 -10.78
CA TYR A 43 19.49 2.31 -11.99
C TYR A 43 19.07 0.97 -12.62
N SER A 44 18.84 -0.06 -11.79
CA SER A 44 18.34 -1.36 -12.25
C SER A 44 16.96 -1.24 -12.88
N GLU A 45 16.07 -0.47 -12.26
CA GLU A 45 14.74 -0.22 -12.80
C GLU A 45 14.78 0.52 -14.14
N ALA A 46 15.52 1.62 -14.22
CA ALA A 46 15.71 2.38 -15.46
C ALA A 46 16.31 1.54 -16.59
N TYR A 47 17.21 0.61 -16.25
CA TYR A 47 17.79 -0.35 -17.19
C TYR A 47 16.74 -1.36 -17.70
N ASN A 48 15.86 -1.86 -16.83
CA ASN A 48 14.85 -2.86 -17.15
C ASN A 48 13.63 -2.30 -17.90
N LEU A 49 13.40 -0.98 -17.88
CA LEU A 49 12.31 -0.31 -18.59
C LEU A 49 12.50 -0.19 -20.11
N ARG A 50 13.62 -0.72 -20.66
CA ARG A 50 13.85 -0.67 -22.11
C ARG A 50 12.82 -1.51 -22.86
N ASP A 51 12.06 -0.84 -23.70
CA ASP A 51 11.15 -1.44 -24.66
C ASP A 51 11.92 -2.34 -25.66
N ASN A 52 11.23 -3.31 -26.26
CA ASN A 52 11.79 -4.43 -27.04
C ASN A 52 12.68 -4.06 -28.26
N ALA A 53 13.00 -2.79 -28.48
CA ALA A 53 13.60 -2.25 -29.68
C ALA A 53 15.15 -2.23 -29.71
N ASN A 54 15.87 -2.51 -28.62
CA ASN A 54 17.34 -2.45 -28.63
C ASN A 54 17.99 -3.62 -27.87
N GLN A 55 18.24 -4.71 -28.58
CA GLN A 55 18.94 -5.94 -28.14
C GLN A 55 20.42 -5.75 -27.75
N HIS A 56 20.88 -4.53 -27.49
CA HIS A 56 22.22 -4.29 -26.97
C HIS A 56 22.16 -4.28 -25.44
N TYR A 57 22.29 -5.47 -24.86
CA TYR A 57 22.68 -5.64 -23.47
C TYR A 57 23.88 -4.73 -23.20
N ILE A 58 23.76 -3.76 -22.29
CA ILE A 58 24.96 -3.13 -21.76
C ILE A 58 25.60 -4.22 -20.91
N LEU A 59 26.59 -4.90 -21.50
CA LEU A 59 27.31 -6.03 -20.88
C LEU A 59 27.89 -5.66 -19.51
N ASN A 60 28.01 -4.36 -19.22
CA ASN A 60 28.60 -3.81 -18.01
C ASN A 60 27.62 -3.03 -17.10
N PHE A 61 26.29 -3.25 -17.18
CA PHE A 61 25.31 -2.56 -16.32
C PHE A 61 25.74 -2.63 -14.84
N GLY A 62 26.02 -3.85 -14.34
CA GLY A 62 26.39 -4.07 -12.95
C GLY A 62 27.60 -3.23 -12.55
N SER A 63 28.64 -3.19 -13.39
CA SER A 63 29.85 -2.40 -13.16
C SER A 63 29.59 -0.90 -13.14
N ILE A 64 28.78 -0.38 -14.07
CA ILE A 64 28.47 1.06 -14.15
C ILE A 64 27.60 1.48 -12.96
N ALA A 65 26.54 0.71 -12.66
CA ALA A 65 25.66 0.99 -11.53
C ALA A 65 26.43 0.92 -10.20
N LEU A 66 27.30 -0.07 -10.01
CA LEU A 66 28.18 -0.17 -8.83
C LEU A 66 29.17 1.00 -8.76
N GLN A 67 29.77 1.40 -9.88
CA GLN A 67 30.67 2.56 -9.92
C GLN A 67 29.94 3.82 -9.45
N TYR A 68 28.76 4.10 -9.99
CA TYR A 68 27.97 5.29 -9.63
C TYR A 68 27.42 5.24 -8.20
N THR A 69 27.08 4.07 -7.69
CA THR A 69 26.54 3.92 -6.33
C THR A 69 27.63 3.83 -5.26
N SER A 70 28.88 3.58 -5.67
CA SER A 70 30.06 3.62 -4.80
C SER A 70 30.79 4.97 -4.83
N ASP A 71 30.54 5.81 -5.84
CA ASP A 71 31.11 7.15 -5.94
C ASP A 71 30.40 8.11 -4.96
N PRO A 72 31.11 8.68 -3.96
CA PRO A 72 30.54 9.62 -3.00
C PRO A 72 29.88 10.83 -3.66
N TYR A 73 30.43 11.34 -4.77
CA TYR A 73 29.87 12.50 -5.46
C TYR A 73 28.48 12.18 -6.02
N CYS A 74 28.34 11.03 -6.68
CA CYS A 74 27.05 10.57 -7.19
C CYS A 74 26.03 10.41 -6.07
N VAL A 75 26.40 9.76 -4.96
CA VAL A 75 25.48 9.48 -3.84
C VAL A 75 25.07 10.78 -3.11
N GLU A 76 26.01 11.68 -2.84
CA GLU A 76 25.75 12.92 -2.08
C GLU A 76 24.96 13.98 -2.85
N LYS A 77 25.16 14.06 -4.16
CA LYS A 77 24.47 15.04 -5.01
C LYS A 77 23.12 14.54 -5.51
N SER A 78 22.88 13.23 -5.42
CA SER A 78 21.60 12.65 -5.79
C SER A 78 20.52 12.89 -4.75
N ASN A 79 19.26 12.86 -5.20
CA ASN A 79 18.12 12.92 -4.32
C ASN A 79 16.92 12.19 -4.90
N ILE A 80 16.10 11.63 -4.02
CA ILE A 80 14.89 10.89 -4.37
C ILE A 80 13.73 11.66 -3.73
N ARG A 81 12.78 12.10 -4.53
CA ARG A 81 11.65 12.93 -4.11
C ARG A 81 10.34 12.18 -4.31
N TYR A 82 9.49 12.25 -3.30
CA TYR A 82 8.15 11.64 -3.31
C TYR A 82 7.10 12.73 -3.38
N PHE A 83 6.17 12.59 -4.31
CA PHE A 83 5.04 13.50 -4.51
C PHE A 83 3.74 12.72 -4.44
N ILE A 84 2.70 13.29 -3.84
CA ILE A 84 1.37 12.69 -3.92
C ILE A 84 0.83 12.97 -5.32
N LYS A 85 0.52 11.91 -6.06
CA LYS A 85 -0.09 12.01 -7.39
C LYS A 85 -1.61 11.93 -7.31
N SER A 86 -2.10 11.06 -6.44
CA SER A 86 -3.52 10.86 -6.16
C SER A 86 -3.68 10.07 -4.87
N PHE A 87 -4.87 10.10 -4.30
CA PHE A 87 -5.28 9.14 -3.29
C PHE A 87 -6.69 8.67 -3.59
N SER A 88 -7.01 7.46 -3.18
CA SER A 88 -8.32 6.83 -3.40
C SER A 88 -8.71 6.01 -2.19
N LEU A 89 -10.01 5.96 -1.93
CA LEU A 89 -10.55 5.08 -0.91
C LEU A 89 -10.63 3.65 -1.45
N VAL A 90 -10.05 2.70 -0.72
CA VAL A 90 -10.08 1.27 -1.04
C VAL A 90 -10.49 0.47 0.19
N HIS A 91 -10.87 -0.80 -0.02
CA HIS A 91 -11.14 -1.73 1.06
C HIS A 91 -10.21 -2.93 0.95
N HIS A 92 -9.69 -3.39 2.08
CA HIS A 92 -8.93 -4.62 2.18
C HIS A 92 -9.68 -5.61 3.07
N GLU A 93 -9.67 -6.88 2.70
CA GLU A 93 -10.32 -7.94 3.47
C GLU A 93 -9.28 -8.90 4.03
N TYR A 94 -9.39 -9.19 5.33
CA TYR A 94 -8.47 -10.05 6.05
C TYR A 94 -9.24 -11.12 6.84
N PRO A 95 -8.79 -12.39 6.84
CA PRO A 95 -9.39 -13.43 7.66
C PRO A 95 -9.09 -13.17 9.14
N ALA A 96 -10.08 -12.68 9.88
CA ALA A 96 -9.95 -12.25 11.27
C ALA A 96 -10.23 -13.35 12.28
N SER A 97 -10.59 -14.55 11.83
CA SER A 97 -10.73 -15.74 12.66
C SER A 97 -10.22 -16.99 11.94
N PRO A 98 -10.02 -18.11 12.65
CA PRO A 98 -9.91 -19.41 12.00
C PRO A 98 -11.14 -19.68 11.12
N CYS A 99 -10.92 -20.41 10.02
CA CYS A 99 -12.00 -21.00 9.24
C CYS A 99 -12.57 -22.19 10.02
N SER A 100 -13.88 -22.20 10.24
CA SER A 100 -14.58 -23.28 10.95
C SER A 100 -15.54 -24.02 10.02
N LEU A 101 -15.67 -25.33 10.23
CA LEU A 101 -16.71 -26.17 9.63
C LEU A 101 -17.49 -26.86 10.75
N ASN A 102 -18.75 -26.48 10.92
CA ASN A 102 -19.58 -27.13 11.92
C ASN A 102 -20.02 -28.52 11.42
N LEU A 103 -19.58 -29.56 12.11
CA LEU A 103 -19.99 -30.95 11.86
C LEU A 103 -21.06 -31.45 12.84
N ASN A 104 -21.51 -30.58 13.76
CA ASN A 104 -22.54 -30.89 14.75
C ASN A 104 -23.94 -30.69 14.14
N THR A 105 -24.79 -31.71 14.23
CA THR A 105 -26.16 -31.66 13.71
C THR A 105 -27.16 -31.02 14.67
N ARG A 106 -26.77 -30.79 15.93
CA ARG A 106 -27.67 -30.33 17.01
C ARG A 106 -27.40 -28.92 17.49
N PHE A 107 -26.16 -28.44 17.38
CA PHE A 107 -25.74 -27.16 17.91
C PHE A 107 -25.08 -26.31 16.83
N ALA A 108 -25.31 -25.00 16.89
CA ALA A 108 -24.55 -24.04 16.11
C ALA A 108 -23.13 -23.91 16.68
N GLU A 109 -22.16 -23.71 15.80
CA GLU A 109 -20.81 -23.31 16.18
C GLU A 109 -20.71 -21.80 16.10
N VAL A 110 -20.08 -21.18 17.11
CA VAL A 110 -19.87 -19.74 17.14
C VAL A 110 -18.42 -19.44 16.81
N VAL A 111 -18.21 -18.57 15.81
CA VAL A 111 -16.91 -18.05 15.42
C VAL A 111 -16.85 -16.57 15.75
N GLU A 112 -15.79 -16.14 16.42
CA GLU A 112 -15.59 -14.77 16.89
C GLU A 112 -14.30 -14.19 16.29
N PRO A 113 -14.19 -12.85 16.17
CA PRO A 113 -12.95 -12.20 15.76
C PRO A 113 -11.79 -12.54 16.71
N SER A 114 -10.59 -12.66 16.18
CA SER A 114 -9.38 -12.84 16.98
C SER A 114 -9.08 -11.55 17.77
N PRO A 115 -8.73 -11.61 19.06
CA PRO A 115 -8.47 -10.40 19.86
C PRO A 115 -7.42 -9.49 19.23
N SER A 116 -7.69 -8.17 19.23
CA SER A 116 -6.79 -7.13 18.71
C SER A 116 -6.30 -7.36 17.27
N PHE A 117 -7.07 -8.08 16.44
CA PHE A 117 -6.68 -8.43 15.07
C PHE A 117 -6.25 -7.23 14.21
N HIS A 118 -6.91 -6.07 14.32
CA HIS A 118 -6.56 -4.87 13.53
C HIS A 118 -5.10 -4.44 13.74
N VAL A 119 -4.55 -4.61 14.95
CA VAL A 119 -3.15 -4.27 15.25
C VAL A 119 -2.18 -5.18 14.49
N SER A 120 -2.52 -6.46 14.36
CA SER A 120 -1.66 -7.44 13.69
C SER A 120 -1.61 -7.31 12.17
N VAL A 121 -2.60 -6.65 11.55
CA VAL A 121 -2.67 -6.48 10.09
C VAL A 121 -1.58 -5.53 9.57
N HIS A 122 -1.19 -4.53 10.34
CA HIS A 122 -0.31 -3.45 9.86
C HIS A 122 1.19 -3.72 9.98
N GLY A 123 1.59 -4.81 10.64
CA GLY A 123 2.99 -5.25 10.74
C GLY A 123 3.98 -4.18 11.23
N THR A 124 5.27 -4.49 11.13
CA THR A 124 6.33 -3.50 11.35
C THR A 124 6.76 -2.88 10.04
N LEU A 125 6.60 -1.56 9.91
CA LEU A 125 7.09 -0.83 8.76
C LEU A 125 8.59 -0.56 8.91
N ASN A 126 9.32 -0.63 7.80
CA ASN A 126 10.68 -0.11 7.78
C ASN A 126 10.67 1.43 7.94
N ARG A 127 11.83 2.00 8.26
CA ARG A 127 11.96 3.45 8.53
C ARG A 127 11.41 4.32 7.39
N LEU A 128 11.77 4.04 6.14
CA LEU A 128 11.32 4.85 5.00
C LEU A 128 9.81 4.75 4.78
N SER A 129 9.25 3.54 4.85
CA SER A 129 7.81 3.31 4.76
C SER A 129 7.04 4.05 5.86
N SER A 130 7.57 4.04 7.08
CA SER A 130 7.00 4.80 8.21
C SER A 130 7.06 6.32 7.98
N GLU A 131 8.19 6.84 7.50
CA GLU A 131 8.35 8.26 7.17
C GLU A 131 7.38 8.69 6.03
N LEU A 132 7.25 7.88 4.98
CA LEU A 132 6.33 8.15 3.88
C LEU A 132 4.86 8.08 4.33
N LEU A 133 4.51 7.15 5.21
CA LEU A 133 3.20 7.05 5.82
C LEU A 133 2.86 8.34 6.57
N GLN A 134 3.72 8.73 7.52
CA GLN A 134 3.53 9.92 8.34
C GLN A 134 3.47 11.21 7.50
N LYS A 135 4.34 11.35 6.49
CA LYS A 135 4.34 12.53 5.61
C LYS A 135 3.11 12.60 4.72
N SER A 136 2.64 11.47 4.23
CA SER A 136 1.40 11.41 3.44
C SER A 136 0.19 11.75 4.30
N GLU A 137 0.13 11.19 5.51
CA GLU A 137 -0.90 11.47 6.50
C GLU A 137 -0.98 12.96 6.86
N THR A 138 0.17 13.56 7.18
CA THR A 138 0.27 14.99 7.51
C THR A 138 -0.20 15.84 6.34
N TYR A 139 0.31 15.57 5.14
CA TYR A 139 -0.08 16.34 3.95
C TYR A 139 -1.59 16.29 3.71
N ILE A 140 -2.19 15.11 3.86
CA ILE A 140 -3.61 14.91 3.60
C ILE A 140 -4.49 15.58 4.67
N LYS A 141 -4.08 15.55 5.95
CA LYS A 141 -4.75 16.28 7.04
C LYS A 141 -4.77 17.80 6.81
N ASP A 142 -3.75 18.33 6.16
CA ASP A 142 -3.63 19.76 5.88
C ASP A 142 -4.50 20.21 4.67
N LEU A 143 -5.18 19.28 3.98
CA LEU A 143 -6.08 19.63 2.87
C LEU A 143 -7.39 20.26 3.39
N PRO A 144 -7.89 21.32 2.73
CA PRO A 144 -9.02 22.12 3.23
C PRO A 144 -10.36 21.37 3.34
N ASP A 145 -10.56 20.28 2.59
CA ASP A 145 -11.81 19.49 2.57
C ASP A 145 -11.60 18.05 3.11
N PHE A 146 -10.62 17.87 3.99
CA PHE A 146 -10.32 16.56 4.55
C PHE A 146 -11.22 16.24 5.77
N ASP A 147 -12.05 15.21 5.64
CA ASP A 147 -13.02 14.77 6.67
C ASP A 147 -12.81 13.31 7.11
N PHE A 148 -11.65 12.71 6.81
CA PHE A 148 -11.39 11.32 7.23
C PHE A 148 -10.71 11.29 8.60
N HIS A 149 -11.18 10.40 9.46
CA HIS A 149 -10.47 10.05 10.69
C HIS A 149 -9.56 8.84 10.41
N PHE A 150 -8.27 8.98 10.74
CA PHE A 150 -7.30 7.90 10.60
C PHE A 150 -7.26 7.06 11.88
N TYR A 151 -7.08 5.75 11.72
CA TYR A 151 -6.95 4.79 12.82
C TYR A 151 -8.14 4.77 13.79
N ASP A 152 -9.34 5.01 13.27
CA ASP A 152 -10.59 4.97 14.03
C ASP A 152 -11.13 3.54 14.14
N PHE A 153 -10.63 2.84 15.16
CA PHE A 153 -10.92 1.42 15.42
C PHE A 153 -11.59 1.19 16.78
N THR A 154 -12.02 2.23 17.48
CA THR A 154 -12.61 2.11 18.82
C THR A 154 -13.92 1.32 18.81
N ASP A 155 -14.66 1.39 17.71
CA ASP A 155 -15.98 0.79 17.57
C ASP A 155 -15.94 -0.60 16.90
N LEU A 156 -14.76 -1.22 16.79
CA LEU A 156 -14.65 -2.58 16.27
C LEU A 156 -15.36 -3.57 17.19
N ASN A 157 -16.41 -4.21 16.65
CA ASN A 157 -17.21 -5.19 17.38
C ASN A 157 -16.49 -6.52 17.56
N TYR A 158 -15.61 -6.60 18.55
CA TYR A 158 -14.94 -7.85 18.95
C TYR A 158 -15.88 -8.89 19.55
N ASP A 159 -17.08 -8.48 19.97
CA ASP A 159 -18.13 -9.36 20.47
C ASP A 159 -19.03 -9.90 19.34
N LEU A 160 -18.67 -9.68 18.07
CA LEU A 160 -19.38 -10.26 16.94
C LEU A 160 -19.36 -11.80 17.03
N GLN A 161 -20.54 -12.39 17.06
CA GLN A 161 -20.72 -13.84 17.09
C GLN A 161 -21.29 -14.32 15.75
N CYS A 162 -20.49 -15.08 15.00
CA CYS A 162 -20.93 -15.67 13.74
C CYS A 162 -21.34 -17.12 13.94
N GLU A 163 -22.65 -17.36 13.86
CA GLU A 163 -23.23 -18.70 14.01
C GLU A 163 -23.16 -19.51 12.71
N SER A 164 -22.63 -20.72 12.80
CA SER A 164 -22.51 -21.66 11.71
C SER A 164 -23.39 -22.88 11.97
N GLY A 165 -24.32 -23.17 11.05
CA GLY A 165 -25.16 -24.36 11.09
C GLY A 165 -24.45 -25.63 10.59
N TYR A 166 -25.15 -26.76 10.59
CA TYR A 166 -24.56 -28.04 10.16
C TYR A 166 -23.99 -27.97 8.73
N HIS A 167 -22.76 -28.47 8.55
CA HIS A 167 -22.00 -28.46 7.30
C HIS A 167 -21.70 -27.07 6.71
N GLN A 168 -21.89 -26.00 7.49
CA GLN A 168 -21.59 -24.66 7.06
C GLN A 168 -20.14 -24.28 7.40
N LEU A 169 -19.47 -23.69 6.40
CA LEU A 169 -18.18 -23.03 6.59
C LEU A 169 -18.43 -21.60 7.06
N MET A 170 -17.71 -21.18 8.09
CA MET A 170 -17.81 -19.83 8.64
C MET A 170 -16.43 -19.27 8.98
N GLN A 171 -16.23 -17.99 8.67
CA GLN A 171 -15.05 -17.23 9.05
C GLN A 171 -15.46 -15.77 9.27
N VAL A 172 -14.91 -15.14 10.31
CA VAL A 172 -15.01 -13.69 10.49
C VAL A 172 -14.01 -13.02 9.57
N ILE A 173 -14.46 -12.02 8.83
CA ILE A 173 -13.62 -11.19 7.98
C ILE A 173 -13.55 -9.79 8.56
N PHE A 174 -12.34 -9.23 8.57
CA PHE A 174 -12.10 -7.83 8.83
C PHE A 174 -12.04 -7.09 7.50
N GLN A 175 -13.03 -6.24 7.24
CA GLN A 175 -12.98 -5.29 6.13
C GLN A 175 -12.43 -3.97 6.63
N GLU A 176 -11.24 -3.63 6.17
CA GLU A 176 -10.59 -2.38 6.49
C GLU A 176 -10.83 -1.36 5.39
N LYS A 177 -11.27 -0.17 5.79
CA LYS A 177 -11.36 1.00 4.94
C LYS A 177 -10.02 1.73 4.98
N VAL A 178 -9.36 1.83 3.83
CA VAL A 178 -7.99 2.35 3.71
C VAL A 178 -7.95 3.49 2.71
N LEU A 179 -7.21 4.55 3.04
CA LEU A 179 -6.83 5.56 2.07
C LEU A 179 -5.53 5.15 1.38
N GLN A 180 -5.65 4.73 0.13
CA GLN A 180 -4.51 4.37 -0.71
C GLN A 180 -3.93 5.64 -1.34
N VAL A 181 -2.72 6.00 -0.95
CA VAL A 181 -2.00 7.17 -1.46
C VAL A 181 -0.99 6.71 -2.51
N ASN A 182 -1.17 7.15 -3.74
CA ASN A 182 -0.30 6.84 -4.86
C ASN A 182 0.77 7.94 -4.99
N LEU A 183 2.01 7.57 -4.74
CA LEU A 183 3.16 8.46 -4.79
C LEU A 183 3.89 8.34 -6.13
N GLN A 184 4.23 9.48 -6.71
CA GLN A 184 5.21 9.59 -7.79
C GLN A 184 6.60 9.72 -7.18
N VAL A 185 7.56 8.98 -7.73
CA VAL A 185 8.95 8.96 -7.27
C VAL A 185 9.83 9.55 -8.35
N LEU A 186 10.47 10.69 -8.06
CA LEU A 186 11.43 11.33 -8.97
C LEU A 186 12.82 11.23 -8.39
N VAL A 187 13.71 10.58 -9.13
CA VAL A 187 15.12 10.41 -8.81
C VAL A 187 15.92 11.41 -9.63
N THR A 188 16.72 12.23 -8.97
CA THR A 188 17.61 13.19 -9.63
C THR A 188 19.05 12.87 -9.26
N VAL A 189 19.89 12.69 -10.28
CA VAL A 189 21.33 12.41 -10.16
C VAL A 189 22.14 13.52 -10.84
N PRO A 190 23.40 13.77 -10.45
CA PRO A 190 24.26 14.72 -11.16
C PRO A 190 24.63 14.19 -12.56
N GLU A 191 25.00 15.09 -13.48
CA GLU A 191 25.27 14.76 -14.90
C GLU A 191 26.31 13.65 -15.10
N GLN A 192 27.33 13.59 -14.25
CA GLN A 192 28.40 12.58 -14.32
C GLN A 192 27.89 11.15 -14.08
N CYS A 193 26.76 11.02 -13.40
CA CYS A 193 26.12 9.78 -12.98
C CYS A 193 24.76 9.60 -13.66
N THR A 194 24.55 10.25 -14.81
CA THR A 194 23.30 10.23 -15.57
C THR A 194 22.83 8.81 -15.90
N PHE A 195 21.51 8.63 -15.96
CA PHE A 195 20.89 7.37 -16.38
C PHE A 195 21.14 7.06 -17.85
N ASN A 196 21.52 8.05 -18.67
CA ASN A 196 21.68 7.93 -20.12
C ASN A 196 22.62 6.79 -20.53
N LYS A 197 23.72 6.58 -19.77
CA LYS A 197 24.65 5.48 -20.04
C LYS A 197 24.02 4.11 -19.89
N LEU A 198 22.93 3.99 -19.12
CA LEU A 198 22.20 2.75 -18.87
C LEU A 198 20.94 2.67 -19.72
N ASN A 199 20.21 3.77 -19.88
CA ASN A 199 19.07 3.90 -20.77
C ASN A 199 19.03 5.34 -21.32
N PRO A 200 19.24 5.53 -22.64
CA PRO A 200 19.36 6.86 -23.25
C PRO A 200 18.08 7.69 -23.21
N GLU A 201 16.93 7.07 -22.91
CA GLU A 201 15.66 7.76 -22.72
C GLU A 201 15.65 8.64 -21.47
N PHE A 202 16.54 8.35 -20.51
CA PHE A 202 16.62 9.05 -19.23
C PHE A 202 17.92 9.83 -19.13
N LEU A 203 17.83 11.09 -18.72
CA LEU A 203 18.98 11.96 -18.47
C LEU A 203 19.36 11.93 -16.98
N THR A 204 19.37 13.08 -16.33
CA THR A 204 19.66 13.26 -14.91
C THR A 204 18.45 13.03 -14.01
N VAL A 205 17.25 12.91 -14.60
CA VAL A 205 16.00 12.66 -13.88
C VAL A 205 15.37 11.37 -14.40
N PHE A 206 14.93 10.54 -13.46
CA PHE A 206 14.21 9.31 -13.72
C PHE A 206 12.92 9.29 -12.89
N GLU A 207 11.78 9.08 -13.55
CA GLU A 207 10.52 8.79 -12.86
C GLU A 207 10.44 7.27 -12.64
N ALA A 208 10.60 6.86 -11.39
CA ALA A 208 10.54 5.46 -11.01
C ALA A 208 9.09 5.00 -10.83
N ALA A 209 8.93 3.69 -10.65
CA ALA A 209 7.67 3.03 -10.35
C ALA A 209 7.00 3.71 -9.16
N LYS A 210 5.67 3.81 -9.27
CA LYS A 210 4.85 4.43 -8.24
C LYS A 210 5.03 3.69 -6.92
N ALA A 211 5.22 4.44 -5.85
CA ALA A 211 5.14 3.90 -4.50
C ALA A 211 3.71 4.06 -3.99
N VAL A 212 3.23 3.10 -3.19
CA VAL A 212 1.88 3.14 -2.63
C VAL A 212 1.98 3.08 -1.11
N VAL A 213 1.28 4.00 -0.46
CA VAL A 213 1.14 4.06 1.00
C VAL A 213 -0.32 3.79 1.34
N HIS A 214 -0.55 2.95 2.35
CA HIS A 214 -1.88 2.60 2.84
C HIS A 214 -2.06 3.23 4.22
N ILE A 215 -2.96 4.21 4.32
CA ILE A 215 -3.31 4.85 5.59
C ILE A 215 -4.65 4.27 6.05
N PRO A 216 -4.68 3.49 7.16
CA PRO A 216 -5.91 2.92 7.67
C PRO A 216 -6.87 4.02 8.17
N LEU A 217 -8.15 3.93 7.78
CA LEU A 217 -9.19 4.83 8.26
C LEU A 217 -9.95 4.20 9.42
N SER A 218 -10.68 3.13 9.12
CA SER A 218 -11.51 2.39 10.05
C SER A 218 -11.72 0.98 9.52
N GLY A 219 -12.47 0.14 10.24
CA GLY A 219 -12.84 -1.16 9.72
C GLY A 219 -14.09 -1.71 10.38
N ILE A 220 -14.54 -2.85 9.87
CA ILE A 220 -15.69 -3.58 10.40
C ILE A 220 -15.39 -5.08 10.38
N PHE A 221 -15.95 -5.80 11.35
CA PHE A 221 -16.02 -7.25 11.28
C PHE A 221 -17.36 -7.68 10.70
N TYR A 222 -17.36 -8.72 9.88
CA TYR A 222 -18.59 -9.35 9.40
C TYR A 222 -18.40 -10.86 9.23
N CYS A 223 -19.53 -11.57 9.25
CA CYS A 223 -19.58 -13.01 9.08
C CYS A 223 -19.55 -13.37 7.60
N GLN A 224 -18.57 -14.17 7.18
CA GLN A 224 -18.51 -14.73 5.85
C GLN A 224 -18.79 -16.22 5.89
N SER A 225 -19.92 -16.59 5.30
CA SER A 225 -20.30 -17.99 5.14
C SER A 225 -19.77 -18.56 3.81
N GLY A 226 -19.53 -19.87 3.80
CA GLY A 226 -19.14 -20.59 2.59
C GLY A 226 -17.64 -20.59 2.32
N LYS A 227 -17.27 -20.90 1.08
CA LYS A 227 -15.86 -21.03 0.67
C LYS A 227 -15.30 -19.65 0.32
N THR A 228 -14.13 -19.34 0.86
CA THR A 228 -13.32 -18.18 0.48
C THR A 228 -11.92 -18.63 0.05
N ALA A 229 -11.05 -17.68 -0.33
CA ALA A 229 -9.65 -17.98 -0.58
C ALA A 229 -8.97 -18.61 0.66
N SER A 230 -9.29 -18.10 1.86
CA SER A 230 -8.76 -18.50 3.16
C SER A 230 -9.56 -19.59 3.88
N CYS A 231 -10.81 -19.85 3.48
CA CYS A 231 -11.70 -20.80 4.16
C CYS A 231 -12.24 -21.86 3.21
N LYS A 232 -11.75 -23.10 3.35
CA LYS A 232 -12.16 -24.28 2.57
C LYS A 232 -12.20 -25.49 3.49
N LYS A 233 -12.97 -26.52 3.14
CA LYS A 233 -13.12 -27.74 3.96
C LYS A 233 -11.79 -28.40 4.35
N THR A 234 -10.76 -28.31 3.51
CA THR A 234 -9.43 -28.88 3.78
C THR A 234 -8.60 -28.10 4.80
N VAL A 235 -8.95 -26.85 5.06
CA VAL A 235 -8.25 -25.93 5.98
C VAL A 235 -9.12 -25.64 7.22
N ALA A 236 -10.41 -25.91 7.14
CA ALA A 236 -11.36 -25.67 8.21
C ALA A 236 -11.01 -26.48 9.45
N ASN A 237 -10.98 -25.78 10.59
CA ASN A 237 -10.90 -26.41 11.88
C ASN A 237 -12.25 -27.08 12.19
N THR A 238 -12.20 -28.34 12.61
CA THR A 238 -13.37 -29.14 12.99
C THR A 238 -13.43 -29.39 14.50
N LYS A 239 -12.57 -28.72 15.29
CA LYS A 239 -12.55 -28.85 16.75
C LYS A 239 -13.91 -28.47 17.33
N ASN A 240 -14.50 -29.41 18.09
CA ASN A 240 -15.75 -29.24 18.83
C ASN A 240 -15.76 -27.89 19.60
N PRO A 241 -16.72 -26.99 19.33
CA PRO A 241 -16.76 -25.68 19.96
C PRO A 241 -17.01 -25.80 21.47
N ARG A 242 -16.42 -24.89 22.25
CA ARG A 242 -16.88 -24.62 23.62
C ARG A 242 -18.29 -24.06 23.50
N LEU A 243 -19.27 -24.86 23.92
CA LEU A 243 -20.70 -24.55 23.90
C LEU A 243 -20.98 -23.26 24.69
N LYS A 244 -21.55 -22.24 24.03
CA LYS A 244 -22.49 -21.33 24.70
C LYS A 244 -23.87 -21.94 24.52
N LEU A 245 -24.42 -22.46 25.61
CA LEU A 245 -25.85 -22.76 25.69
C LEU A 245 -26.55 -21.40 25.70
N TYR A 246 -27.37 -21.12 24.69
CA TYR A 246 -28.40 -20.10 24.84
C TYR A 246 -29.40 -20.66 25.85
N GLU A 247 -29.48 -20.03 27.03
CA GLU A 247 -30.62 -20.19 27.94
C GLU A 247 -31.86 -19.50 27.37
#